data_AF-A0A093C8F4-F1
#
_entry.id   AF-A0A093C8F4-F1
#
_cell.length_a   1.000
_cell.length_b   1.000
_cell.length_c   1.000
_cell.angle_alpha   90.00
_cell.angle_beta   90.00
_cell.angle_gamma   90.00
#
_symmetry.space_group_name_H-M   'P 1'
#
loop_
_entity.id
_entity.type
_entity.pdbx_description
1 polymer ?
#
loop_
_entity_poly.entity_id
_entity_poly.type
_entity_poly.pdbx_seq_one_letter_code
_entity_poly.pdbx_strand_id
1 'polypeptide(L)'
;FVFYQVEILDWKTKKQLCFLDKVEPNATIKEIRLMFHKLYPRWYPARQSIKLDPKGKSLRDEEILQHLPVGTTATLYFKDLGPQIGWTTVFLIEYTGPLFIYFLFYFRMPFVYGLDERFTSSPHPVVNLACICHSFHYIKRLIETVFVHRFSHGTMPLRNIVKNCLYYWGFAAWLAYYINHPLYTPPSYGKKQINFAVIMFLV
;
A
#
# COMPACT_ATOMS: atom_id res chain seq x y z
N PHE A 1 14.03 25.81 32.29
CA PHE A 1 13.72 25.13 31.02
C PHE A 1 12.49 25.79 30.43
N VAL A 2 12.56 26.25 29.18
CA VAL A 2 11.41 26.85 28.49
C VAL A 2 10.62 25.70 27.86
N PHE A 3 9.35 25.56 28.25
CA PHE A 3 8.43 24.58 27.69
C PHE A 3 7.38 25.29 26.83
N TYR A 4 6.93 24.61 25.79
CA TYR A 4 5.80 25.02 24.96
C TYR A 4 4.51 24.41 25.49
N GLN A 5 3.43 25.17 25.36
CA GLN A 5 2.07 24.70 25.56
C GLN A 5 1.48 24.36 24.19
N VAL A 6 1.01 23.12 24.00
CA VAL A 6 0.42 22.68 22.73
C VAL A 6 -1.05 22.40 22.93
N GLU A 7 -1.89 23.19 22.28
CA GLU A 7 -3.33 23.00 22.24
C GLU A 7 -3.72 22.27 20.95
N ILE A 8 -4.37 21.12 21.07
CA ILE A 8 -4.86 20.34 19.94
C ILE A 8 -6.37 20.51 19.84
N LEU A 9 -6.81 21.16 18.77
CA LEU A 9 -8.21 21.43 18.45
C LEU A 9 -8.73 20.48 17.36
N ASP A 10 -10.02 20.18 17.37
CA ASP A 10 -10.67 19.55 16.22
C ASP A 10 -10.69 20.51 15.02
N TRP A 11 -10.26 20.03 13.86
CA TRP A 11 -10.12 20.87 12.66
C TRP A 11 -11.44 21.49 12.19
N LYS A 12 -12.60 20.89 12.48
CA LYS A 12 -13.91 21.35 12.00
C LYS A 12 -14.65 22.18 13.06
N THR A 13 -14.80 21.61 14.25
CA THR A 13 -15.58 22.18 15.37
C THR A 13 -14.80 23.15 16.21
N LYS A 14 -13.46 23.19 16.08
CA LYS A 14 -12.55 24.02 16.91
C LYS A 14 -12.58 23.69 18.39
N LYS A 15 -13.28 22.62 18.78
CA LYS A 15 -13.30 22.16 20.16
C LYS A 15 -11.91 21.69 20.55
N GLN A 16 -11.45 22.11 21.72
CA GLN A 16 -10.23 21.61 22.32
C GLN A 16 -10.36 20.12 22.64
N LEU A 17 -9.49 19.32 22.05
CA LEU A 17 -9.43 17.88 22.23
C LEU A 17 -8.36 17.50 23.26
N CYS A 18 -7.22 18.19 23.26
CA CYS A 18 -6.11 17.89 24.14
C CYS A 18 -5.29 19.15 24.40
N PHE A 19 -4.67 19.21 25.59
CA PHE A 19 -3.72 20.24 25.95
C PHE A 19 -2.49 19.57 26.54
N LEU A 20 -1.33 19.89 25.99
CA LEU A 20 -0.03 19.41 26.45
C LEU A 20 0.69 20.61 27.06
N ASP A 21 0.88 20.61 28.37
CA ASP A 21 1.40 21.75 29.14
C ASP A 21 2.93 21.88 29.09
N LYS A 22 3.64 20.76 28.89
CA LYS A 22 5.09 20.65 28.96
C LYS A 22 5.67 19.93 27.75
N VAL A 23 5.66 20.60 26.60
CA VAL A 23 6.29 20.08 25.37
C VAL A 23 7.65 20.73 25.18
N GLU A 24 8.68 19.93 24.90
CA GLU A 24 10.02 20.47 24.63
C GLU A 24 10.05 21.25 23.31
N PRO A 25 10.80 22.37 23.21
CA PRO A 25 10.87 23.17 21.97
C PRO A 25 11.38 22.39 20.74
N ASN A 26 12.34 21.50 20.96
CA ASN A 26 12.93 20.63 19.95
C ASN A 26 12.09 19.38 19.67
N ALA A 27 10.91 19.23 20.32
CA ALA A 27 10.04 18.10 20.08
C ALA A 27 9.55 18.08 18.63
N THR A 28 9.56 16.90 18.03
CA THR A 28 9.06 16.67 16.68
C THR A 28 7.55 16.52 16.66
N ILE A 29 6.92 16.77 15.51
CA ILE A 29 5.49 16.48 15.33
C ILE A 29 5.19 15.00 15.57
N LYS A 30 6.12 14.09 15.23
CA LYS A 30 6.01 12.67 15.57
C LYS A 30 5.84 12.44 17.08
N GLU A 31 6.64 13.11 17.90
CA GLU A 31 6.54 13.00 19.37
C GLU A 31 5.23 13.58 19.89
N ILE A 32 4.77 14.71 19.35
CA ILE A 32 3.45 15.28 19.68
C ILE A 32 2.33 14.28 19.34
N ARG A 33 2.40 13.62 18.17
CA ARG A 33 1.43 12.57 17.80
C ARG A 33 1.43 11.41 18.79
N LEU A 34 2.61 10.99 19.24
CA LEU A 34 2.77 9.92 20.24
C LEU A 34 2.23 10.35 21.60
N MET A 35 2.46 11.58 22.04
CA MET A 35 1.88 12.13 23.27
C MET A 35 0.35 12.16 23.20
N PHE A 36 -0.21 12.63 22.08
CA PHE A 36 -1.65 12.64 21.87
C PHE A 36 -2.24 11.22 21.83
N HIS A 37 -1.53 10.26 21.22
CA HIS A 37 -1.94 8.86 21.19
C HIS A 37 -1.97 8.21 22.58
N LYS A 38 -1.01 8.54 23.47
CA LYS A 38 -1.00 8.04 24.86
C LYS A 38 -2.28 8.43 25.62
N LEU A 39 -2.80 9.63 25.37
CA LEU A 39 -4.05 10.11 25.97
C LEU A 39 -5.30 9.56 25.27
N TYR A 40 -5.23 9.37 23.95
CA TYR A 40 -6.33 8.87 23.12
C TYR A 40 -5.89 7.66 22.28
N PRO A 41 -5.87 6.44 22.86
CA PRO A 41 -5.38 5.24 22.17
C PRO A 41 -6.09 4.90 20.84
N ARG A 42 -7.34 5.33 20.68
CA ARG A 42 -8.11 5.15 19.43
C ARG A 42 -7.46 5.85 18.23
N TRP A 43 -6.76 6.95 18.47
CA TRP A 43 -6.14 7.77 17.43
C TRP A 43 -4.64 7.48 17.39
N TYR A 44 -4.25 6.33 16.83
CA TYR A 44 -2.83 6.03 16.61
C TYR A 44 -2.19 7.01 15.61
N PRO A 45 -0.86 7.25 15.68
CA PRO A 45 -0.20 8.36 14.98
C PRO A 45 -0.51 8.48 13.49
N ALA A 46 -0.54 7.37 12.74
CA ALA A 46 -0.83 7.41 11.31
C ALA A 46 -2.24 7.92 10.96
N ARG A 47 -3.23 7.83 11.87
CA ARG A 47 -4.56 8.43 11.67
C ARG A 47 -4.55 9.95 11.84
N GLN A 48 -3.55 10.49 12.52
CA GLN A 48 -3.54 11.86 12.98
C GLN A 48 -2.95 12.78 11.91
N SER A 49 -3.83 13.49 11.18
CA SER A 49 -3.39 14.64 10.39
C SER A 49 -3.39 15.88 11.29
N ILE A 50 -2.20 16.34 11.64
CA ILE A 50 -1.96 17.55 12.43
C ILE A 50 -1.60 18.71 11.49
N LYS A 51 -2.23 19.87 11.67
CA LYS A 51 -2.06 21.06 10.83
C LYS A 51 -1.92 22.32 11.68
N LEU A 52 -1.21 23.33 11.16
CA LEU A 52 -1.17 24.68 11.77
C LEU A 52 -2.44 25.48 11.46
N ASP A 53 -2.99 25.29 10.26
CA ASP A 53 -4.23 25.91 9.83
C ASP A 53 -5.25 24.83 9.44
N PRO A 54 -6.54 25.00 9.71
CA PRO A 54 -7.57 24.00 9.38
C PRO A 54 -7.63 23.63 7.89
N LYS A 55 -7.41 24.62 7.02
CA LYS A 55 -7.35 24.50 5.55
C LYS A 55 -5.92 24.32 5.05
N GLY A 56 -4.92 24.42 5.93
CA GLY A 56 -3.52 24.20 5.63
C GLY A 56 -3.14 22.75 5.33
N LYS A 57 -1.86 22.58 4.99
CA LYS A 57 -1.21 21.27 4.78
C LYS A 57 -0.99 20.56 6.12
N SER A 58 -0.94 19.23 6.07
CA SER A 58 -0.54 18.42 7.23
C SER A 58 0.96 18.57 7.46
N LEU A 59 1.34 18.74 8.72
CA LEU A 59 2.73 18.77 9.14
C LEU A 59 3.36 17.38 8.97
N ARG A 60 4.64 17.36 8.60
CA ARG A 60 5.45 16.14 8.51
C ARG A 60 5.97 15.73 9.88
N ASP A 61 6.33 14.45 10.01
CA ASP A 61 6.79 13.89 11.28
C ASP A 61 8.12 14.50 11.75
N GLU A 62 8.97 14.94 10.81
CA GLU A 62 10.31 15.48 11.09
C GLU A 62 10.30 16.97 11.43
N GLU A 63 9.17 17.65 11.28
CA GLU A 63 9.06 19.06 11.62
C GLU A 63 9.17 19.25 13.14
N ILE A 64 9.93 20.27 13.54
CA ILE A 64 10.25 20.56 14.95
C ILE A 64 9.37 21.72 15.41
N LEU A 65 8.78 21.60 16.59
CA LEU A 65 7.83 22.57 17.13
C LEU A 65 8.36 24.01 17.14
N GLN A 66 9.58 24.24 17.61
CA GLN A 66 10.18 25.59 17.67
C GLN A 66 10.48 26.21 16.29
N HIS A 67 10.55 25.41 15.22
CA HIS A 67 10.78 25.90 13.85
C HIS A 67 9.48 26.26 13.13
N LEU A 68 8.33 25.92 13.72
CA LEU A 68 7.03 26.29 13.20
C LEU A 68 6.74 27.76 13.55
N PRO A 69 5.90 28.46 12.76
CA PRO A 69 5.49 29.84 13.04
C PRO A 69 4.49 29.88 14.21
N VAL A 70 4.93 29.47 15.40
CA VAL A 70 4.14 29.39 16.64
C VAL A 70 4.89 30.08 17.78
N GLY A 71 4.14 30.67 18.73
CA GLY A 71 4.70 31.24 19.95
C GLY A 71 4.96 30.16 21.01
N THR A 72 5.13 30.57 22.27
CA THR A 72 5.22 29.65 23.43
C THR A 72 3.96 28.79 23.61
N THR A 73 2.83 29.28 23.09
CA THR A 73 1.59 28.51 22.94
C THR A 73 1.37 28.20 21.45
N ALA A 74 1.34 26.92 21.11
CA ALA A 74 1.12 26.42 19.76
C ALA A 74 -0.28 25.81 19.65
N THR A 75 -1.11 26.33 18.74
CA THR A 75 -2.42 25.76 18.42
C THR A 75 -2.30 24.87 17.18
N LEU A 76 -2.66 23.60 17.33
CA LEU A 76 -2.62 22.59 16.29
C LEU A 76 -4.03 22.06 16.02
N TYR A 77 -4.34 21.82 14.75
CA TYR A 77 -5.62 21.26 14.31
C TYR A 77 -5.48 19.79 13.96
N PHE A 78 -6.24 18.94 14.63
CA PHE A 78 -6.33 17.52 14.40
C PHE A 78 -7.48 17.17 13.45
N LYS A 79 -7.18 16.31 12.48
CA LYS A 79 -8.15 15.62 11.62
C LYS A 79 -7.89 14.11 11.65
N ASP A 80 -8.90 13.34 12.03
CA ASP A 80 -8.88 11.87 11.91
C ASP A 80 -9.00 11.48 10.43
N LEU A 81 -7.99 10.78 9.91
CA LEU A 81 -7.97 10.24 8.55
C LEU A 81 -8.73 8.90 8.44
N GLY A 82 -9.18 8.33 9.57
CA GLY A 82 -9.72 6.97 9.62
C GLY A 82 -8.61 5.91 9.58
N PRO A 83 -8.96 4.61 9.55
CA PRO A 83 -7.98 3.53 9.53
C PRO A 83 -6.98 3.66 8.37
N GLN A 84 -5.69 3.65 8.70
CA GLN A 84 -4.57 3.75 7.77
C GLN A 84 -3.76 2.46 7.77
N ILE A 85 -3.10 2.18 6.64
CA ILE A 85 -2.17 1.04 6.47
C ILE A 85 -0.89 1.53 5.78
N GLY A 86 0.26 0.96 6.17
CA GLY A 86 1.55 1.35 5.63
C GLY A 86 1.73 0.96 4.16
N TRP A 87 2.35 1.82 3.35
CA TRP A 87 2.52 1.59 1.91
C TRP A 87 3.27 0.29 1.60
N THR A 88 4.29 -0.06 2.38
CA THR A 88 5.00 -1.34 2.21
C THR A 88 4.03 -2.52 2.30
N THR A 89 3.19 -2.56 3.33
CA THR A 89 2.17 -3.63 3.50
C THR A 89 1.16 -3.62 2.35
N VAL A 90 0.76 -2.45 1.88
CA VAL A 90 -0.15 -2.31 0.74
C VAL A 90 0.43 -2.96 -0.50
N PHE A 91 1.63 -2.57 -0.90
CA PHE A 91 2.27 -3.10 -2.11
C PHE A 91 2.58 -4.58 -1.98
N LEU A 92 2.97 -5.05 -0.79
CA LEU A 92 3.13 -6.48 -0.54
C LEU A 92 1.83 -7.25 -0.78
N ILE A 93 0.70 -6.81 -0.23
CA ILE A 93 -0.60 -7.48 -0.44
C ILE A 93 -1.03 -7.36 -1.91
N GLU A 94 -0.90 -6.17 -2.49
CA GLU A 94 -1.27 -5.86 -3.87
C GLU A 94 -0.54 -6.77 -4.87
N TYR A 95 0.75 -7.05 -4.66
CA TYR A 95 1.60 -7.85 -5.55
C TYR A 95 1.67 -9.33 -5.21
N THR A 96 1.44 -9.72 -3.96
CA THR A 96 1.37 -11.14 -3.58
C THR A 96 0.13 -11.81 -4.14
N GLY A 97 -1.01 -11.10 -4.18
CA GLY A 97 -2.25 -11.65 -4.69
C GLY A 97 -2.19 -12.11 -6.15
N PRO A 98 -1.75 -11.28 -7.12
CA PRO A 98 -1.59 -11.68 -8.52
C PRO A 98 -0.69 -12.90 -8.71
N LEU A 99 0.37 -13.03 -7.90
CA LEU A 99 1.26 -14.18 -7.94
C LEU A 99 0.52 -15.45 -7.48
N PHE A 100 -0.12 -15.39 -6.30
CA PHE A 100 -0.86 -16.52 -5.75
C PHE A 100 -2.04 -16.93 -6.66
N ILE A 101 -2.82 -15.96 -7.11
CA ILE A 101 -3.98 -16.17 -7.99
C ILE A 101 -3.54 -16.83 -9.28
N TYR A 102 -2.48 -16.34 -9.92
CA TYR A 102 -1.98 -16.96 -11.15
C TYR A 102 -1.64 -18.43 -10.95
N PHE A 103 -1.00 -18.79 -9.83
CA PHE A 103 -0.70 -20.19 -9.51
C PHE A 103 -1.94 -21.05 -9.34
N LEU A 104 -3.05 -20.53 -8.79
CA LEU A 104 -4.31 -21.28 -8.70
C LEU A 104 -4.82 -21.71 -10.09
N PHE A 105 -4.70 -20.84 -11.09
CA PHE A 105 -5.06 -21.16 -12.47
C PHE A 105 -4.02 -22.05 -13.16
N TYR A 106 -2.73 -21.79 -12.97
CA TYR A 106 -1.64 -22.59 -13.53
C TYR A 106 -1.68 -24.05 -13.08
N PHE A 107 -1.91 -24.29 -11.79
CA PHE A 107 -2.07 -25.64 -11.23
C PHE A 107 -3.46 -26.25 -11.50
N ARG A 108 -4.32 -25.52 -12.21
CA ARG A 108 -5.69 -25.91 -12.58
C ARG A 108 -6.47 -26.45 -11.39
N MET A 109 -6.61 -25.63 -10.36
CA MET A 109 -7.29 -26.05 -9.14
C MET A 109 -8.74 -26.52 -9.44
N PRO A 110 -9.24 -27.58 -8.77
CA PRO A 110 -10.49 -28.23 -9.16
C PRO A 110 -11.72 -27.33 -9.14
N PHE A 111 -11.73 -26.32 -8.28
CA PHE A 111 -12.83 -25.37 -8.17
C PHE A 111 -12.91 -24.38 -9.35
N VAL A 112 -11.89 -24.35 -10.22
CA VAL A 112 -11.85 -23.48 -11.41
C VAL A 112 -12.19 -24.27 -12.68
N TYR A 113 -11.56 -25.42 -12.89
CA TYR A 113 -11.63 -26.18 -14.15
C TYR A 113 -12.24 -27.59 -14.03
N GLY A 114 -12.68 -28.00 -12.85
CA GLY A 114 -13.18 -29.35 -12.60
C GLY A 114 -12.09 -30.31 -12.11
N LEU A 115 -12.51 -31.46 -11.58
CA LEU A 115 -11.62 -32.43 -10.94
C LEU A 115 -10.68 -33.13 -11.93
N ASP A 116 -11.16 -33.39 -13.14
CA ASP A 116 -10.42 -34.16 -14.16
C ASP A 116 -9.17 -33.41 -14.67
N GLU A 117 -9.18 -32.08 -14.56
CA GLU A 117 -8.11 -31.21 -15.03
C GLU A 117 -7.09 -30.85 -13.93
N ARG A 118 -7.27 -31.38 -12.72
CA ARG A 118 -6.47 -31.02 -11.55
C ARG A 118 -4.99 -31.36 -11.75
N PHE A 119 -4.11 -30.35 -11.58
CA PHE A 119 -2.66 -30.51 -11.70
C PHE A 119 -2.19 -31.06 -13.06
N THR A 120 -3.04 -31.03 -14.08
CA THR A 120 -2.63 -31.36 -15.43
C THR A 120 -1.72 -30.26 -15.97
N SER A 121 -0.64 -30.65 -16.65
CA SER A 121 0.25 -29.69 -17.29
C SER A 121 -0.22 -29.39 -18.70
N SER A 122 -0.13 -28.13 -19.13
CA SER A 122 -0.39 -27.78 -20.51
C SER A 122 0.66 -28.43 -21.43
N PRO A 123 0.27 -29.00 -22.58
CA PRO A 123 1.22 -29.51 -23.57
C PRO A 123 1.97 -28.38 -24.28
N HIS A 124 1.54 -27.13 -24.12
CA HIS A 124 2.12 -25.97 -24.80
C HIS A 124 3.16 -25.27 -23.91
N PRO A 125 4.46 -25.27 -24.29
CA PRO A 125 5.52 -24.66 -23.48
C PRO A 125 5.34 -23.17 -23.21
N VAL A 126 4.59 -22.47 -24.07
CA VAL A 126 4.28 -21.04 -23.91
C VAL A 126 3.51 -20.73 -22.62
N VAL A 127 2.71 -21.68 -22.11
CA VAL A 127 1.97 -21.52 -20.85
C VAL A 127 2.95 -21.48 -19.66
N ASN A 128 3.92 -22.39 -19.64
CA ASN A 128 4.97 -22.41 -18.61
C ASN A 128 5.85 -21.16 -18.69
N LEU A 129 6.18 -20.71 -19.91
CA LEU A 129 6.92 -19.47 -20.12
C LEU A 129 6.14 -18.25 -19.60
N ALA A 130 4.84 -18.16 -19.88
CA ALA A 130 3.99 -17.09 -19.35
C ALA A 130 3.94 -17.12 -17.81
N CYS A 131 3.88 -18.30 -17.20
CA CYS A 131 3.96 -18.46 -15.75
C CYS A 131 5.29 -17.96 -15.18
N ILE A 132 6.41 -18.30 -15.83
CA ILE A 132 7.74 -17.83 -15.43
C ILE A 132 7.82 -16.31 -15.53
N CYS A 133 7.40 -15.71 -16.64
CA CYS A 133 7.38 -14.26 -16.83
C CYS A 133 6.51 -13.55 -15.78
N HIS A 134 5.28 -14.01 -15.56
CA HIS A 134 4.37 -13.44 -14.57
C HIS A 134 4.95 -13.55 -13.16
N SER A 135 5.49 -14.73 -12.81
CA SER A 135 6.10 -14.95 -11.50
C SER A 135 7.32 -14.06 -11.28
N PHE A 136 8.21 -14.01 -12.27
CA PHE A 136 9.39 -13.15 -12.24
C PHE A 136 9.01 -11.67 -12.07
N HIS A 137 8.01 -11.18 -12.81
CA HIS A 137 7.52 -9.82 -12.69
C HIS A 137 7.07 -9.48 -11.26
N TYR A 138 6.17 -10.29 -10.68
CA TYR A 138 5.63 -10.01 -9.36
C TYR A 138 6.63 -10.28 -8.23
N ILE A 139 7.51 -11.29 -8.36
CA ILE A 139 8.59 -11.52 -7.39
C ILE A 139 9.56 -10.33 -7.38
N LYS A 140 9.97 -9.83 -8.55
CA LYS A 140 10.80 -8.62 -8.66
C LYS A 140 10.13 -7.43 -7.95
N ARG A 141 8.83 -7.19 -8.21
CA ARG A 141 8.05 -6.13 -7.57
C ARG A 141 8.00 -6.27 -6.05
N LEU A 142 7.85 -7.49 -5.54
CA LEU A 142 7.87 -7.77 -4.09
C LEU A 142 9.24 -7.47 -3.49
N ILE A 143 10.33 -7.92 -4.13
CA ILE A 143 11.70 -7.64 -3.70
C ILE A 143 11.97 -6.12 -3.72
N GLU A 144 11.59 -5.43 -4.79
CA GLU A 144 11.72 -3.97 -4.89
C GLU A 144 10.95 -3.25 -3.78
N THR A 145 9.76 -3.73 -3.44
CA THR A 145 8.93 -3.17 -2.35
C THR A 145 9.61 -3.28 -0.98
N VAL A 146 10.31 -4.39 -0.73
CA VAL A 146 10.99 -4.64 0.56
C VAL A 146 12.34 -3.92 0.63
N PHE A 147 13.14 -3.96 -0.43
CA PHE A 147 14.55 -3.60 -0.37
C PHE A 147 14.91 -2.29 -1.08
N VAL A 148 14.12 -1.86 -2.07
CA VAL A 148 14.46 -0.71 -2.93
C VAL A 148 13.58 0.50 -2.64
N HIS A 149 12.27 0.28 -2.42
CA HIS A 149 11.32 1.37 -2.27
C HIS A 149 11.40 2.04 -0.90
N ARG A 150 11.64 3.36 -0.91
CA ARG A 150 11.51 4.24 0.25
C ARG A 150 10.27 5.11 0.12
N PHE A 151 9.22 4.79 0.86
CA PHE A 151 7.97 5.53 0.84
C PHE A 151 8.08 6.82 1.66
N SER A 152 7.77 7.97 1.05
CA SER A 152 7.85 9.29 1.68
C SER A 152 6.61 9.64 2.53
N HIS A 153 5.44 9.18 2.10
CA HIS A 153 4.24 9.15 2.95
C HIS A 153 4.14 7.79 3.61
N GLY A 154 3.91 7.75 4.92
CA GLY A 154 3.95 6.49 5.67
C GLY A 154 2.78 5.55 5.38
N THR A 155 1.59 6.08 5.05
CA THR A 155 0.37 5.28 5.00
C THR A 155 -0.65 5.73 3.96
N MET A 156 -1.64 4.87 3.70
CA MET A 156 -2.85 5.16 2.91
C MET A 156 -4.14 4.72 3.63
N PRO A 157 -5.32 5.25 3.23
CA PRO A 157 -6.59 4.80 3.79
C PRO A 157 -6.87 3.33 3.49
N LEU A 158 -7.26 2.57 4.52
CA LEU A 158 -7.46 1.12 4.43
C LEU A 158 -8.47 0.73 3.33
N ARG A 159 -9.54 1.52 3.14
CA ARG A 159 -10.57 1.23 2.12
C ARG A 159 -10.03 1.22 0.69
N ASN A 160 -8.93 1.93 0.42
CA ASN A 160 -8.35 1.98 -0.92
C ASN A 160 -7.65 0.66 -1.28
N ILE A 161 -7.19 -0.12 -0.29
CA ILE A 161 -6.51 -1.40 -0.55
C ILE A 161 -7.42 -2.38 -1.27
N VAL A 162 -8.71 -2.38 -0.93
CA VAL A 162 -9.70 -3.27 -1.54
C VAL A 162 -9.83 -2.96 -3.03
N LYS A 163 -9.91 -1.68 -3.40
CA LYS A 163 -10.02 -1.26 -4.80
C LYS A 163 -8.78 -1.65 -5.59
N ASN A 164 -7.60 -1.39 -5.02
CA ASN A 164 -6.34 -1.76 -5.66
C ASN A 164 -6.21 -3.28 -5.82
N CYS A 165 -6.47 -4.05 -4.76
CA CYS A 165 -6.40 -5.50 -4.82
C CYS A 165 -7.39 -6.05 -5.85
N LEU A 166 -8.67 -5.64 -5.82
CA LEU A 166 -9.65 -6.07 -6.81
C LEU A 166 -9.20 -5.81 -8.24
N TYR A 167 -8.57 -4.66 -8.49
CA TYR A 167 -7.99 -4.34 -9.79
C TYR A 167 -6.88 -5.34 -10.17
N TYR A 168 -5.78 -5.38 -9.42
CA TYR A 168 -4.63 -6.22 -9.79
C TYR A 168 -4.95 -7.72 -9.77
N TRP A 169 -5.68 -8.16 -8.76
CA TRP A 169 -6.04 -9.56 -8.54
C TRP A 169 -7.04 -10.02 -9.61
N GLY A 170 -8.02 -9.18 -9.93
CA GLY A 170 -9.01 -9.47 -10.96
C GLY A 170 -8.40 -9.55 -12.35
N PHE A 171 -7.53 -8.59 -12.71
CA PHE A 171 -6.82 -8.65 -14.00
C PHE A 171 -5.87 -9.85 -14.08
N ALA A 172 -5.18 -10.19 -12.99
CA ALA A 172 -4.35 -11.39 -12.95
C ALA A 172 -5.18 -12.67 -13.11
N ALA A 173 -6.34 -12.76 -12.43
CA ALA A 173 -7.25 -13.88 -12.58
C ALA A 173 -7.79 -14.00 -14.01
N TRP A 174 -8.24 -12.90 -14.60
CA TRP A 174 -8.75 -12.86 -15.97
C TRP A 174 -7.69 -13.33 -16.97
N LEU A 175 -6.48 -12.78 -16.91
CA LEU A 175 -5.36 -13.18 -17.76
C LEU A 175 -4.99 -14.65 -17.56
N ALA A 176 -4.83 -15.08 -16.30
CA ALA A 176 -4.40 -16.42 -15.95
C ALA A 176 -5.44 -17.48 -16.35
N TYR A 177 -6.74 -17.15 -16.28
CA TYR A 177 -7.82 -18.04 -16.68
C TYR A 177 -7.66 -18.49 -18.14
N TYR A 178 -7.44 -17.54 -19.06
CA TYR A 178 -7.32 -17.87 -20.49
C TYR A 178 -6.00 -18.55 -20.83
N ILE A 179 -4.88 -18.08 -20.26
CA ILE A 179 -3.56 -18.64 -20.57
C ILE A 179 -3.43 -20.09 -20.09
N ASN A 180 -3.99 -20.41 -18.93
CA ASN A 180 -3.84 -21.72 -18.30
C ASN A 180 -4.99 -22.68 -18.57
N HIS A 181 -6.03 -22.23 -19.29
CA HIS A 181 -7.21 -23.02 -19.60
C HIS A 181 -6.84 -24.37 -20.26
N PRO A 182 -7.51 -25.48 -19.91
CA PRO A 182 -7.30 -26.79 -20.58
C PRO A 182 -7.40 -26.72 -22.10
N LEU A 183 -8.36 -25.93 -22.60
CA LEU A 183 -8.61 -25.67 -24.02
C LEU A 183 -7.76 -24.53 -24.61
N TYR A 184 -6.64 -24.16 -23.99
CA TYR A 184 -5.76 -23.10 -24.50
C TYR A 184 -5.26 -23.45 -25.91
N THR A 185 -5.34 -22.48 -26.82
CA THR A 185 -4.81 -22.59 -28.17
C THR A 185 -3.57 -21.70 -28.33
N PRO A 186 -2.51 -22.19 -29.01
CA PRO A 186 -1.30 -21.41 -29.22
C PRO A 186 -1.55 -20.22 -30.17
N PRO A 187 -0.72 -19.16 -30.10
CA PRO A 187 -0.87 -17.98 -30.94
C PRO A 187 -0.74 -18.30 -32.44
N SER A 188 -1.52 -17.61 -33.28
CA SER A 188 -1.61 -17.85 -34.73
C SER A 188 -0.26 -17.71 -35.46
N TYR A 189 0.63 -16.84 -34.99
CA TYR A 189 1.96 -16.64 -35.58
C TYR A 189 3.07 -17.47 -34.89
N GLY A 190 2.68 -18.39 -34.00
CA GLY A 190 3.54 -19.36 -33.36
C GLY A 190 4.77 -18.76 -32.66
N LYS A 191 5.93 -19.41 -32.83
CA LYS A 191 7.18 -19.08 -32.13
C LYS A 191 7.68 -17.65 -32.39
N LYS A 192 7.45 -17.08 -33.58
CA LYS A 192 7.90 -15.71 -33.90
C LYS A 192 7.22 -14.68 -33.00
N GLN A 193 5.90 -14.79 -32.83
CA GLN A 193 5.14 -13.92 -31.94
C GLN A 193 5.53 -14.13 -30.47
N ILE A 194 5.75 -15.38 -30.05
CA ILE A 194 6.19 -15.68 -28.68
C ILE A 194 7.55 -15.04 -28.40
N ASN A 195 8.54 -15.24 -29.27
CA ASN A 195 9.89 -14.69 -29.08
C ASN A 195 9.87 -13.15 -29.06
N PHE A 196 9.11 -12.52 -29.96
CA PHE A 196 8.94 -11.08 -29.97
C PHE A 196 8.31 -10.57 -28.65
N ALA A 197 7.26 -11.23 -28.16
CA ALA A 197 6.61 -10.88 -26.90
C ALA A 197 7.55 -11.02 -25.69
N VAL A 198 8.40 -12.05 -25.66
CA VAL A 198 9.41 -12.23 -24.59
C VAL A 198 10.44 -11.11 -24.62
N ILE A 199 10.95 -10.74 -25.81
CA ILE A 199 11.90 -9.63 -25.94
C ILE A 199 11.25 -8.34 -25.41
N MET A 200 10.01 -8.05 -25.82
CA MET A 200 9.27 -6.88 -25.35
C MET A 200 8.97 -6.90 -23.85
N PHE A 201 8.86 -8.07 -23.22
CA PHE A 201 8.67 -8.20 -21.77
C PHE A 201 9.96 -7.90 -20.98
N LEU A 202 11.13 -8.17 -21.56
CA LEU A 202 12.43 -7.99 -20.91
C LEU A 202 12.97 -6.56 -21.02
N VAL A 203 12.54 -5.81 -22.04
CA VAL A 203 12.89 -4.39 -22.27
C VAL A 203 12.00 -3.51 -21.40
#